data_AF-A0A7S1QYN4-F1
#
_entry.id   AF-A0A7S1QYN4-F1
#
_cell.length_a   1.000
_cell.length_b   1.000
_cell.length_c   1.000
_cell.angle_alpha   90.00
_cell.angle_beta   90.00
_cell.angle_gamma   90.00
#
_symmetry.space_group_name_H-M   'P 1'
#
loop_
_entity.id
_entity.type
_entity.pdbx_description
1 polymer ?
#
loop_
_entity_poly.entity_id
_entity_poly.type
_entity_poly.pdbx_seq_one_letter_code
_entity_poly.pdbx_strand_id
1 'polypeptide(L)'
;LTQRDVEAFADVTDEAHKADASMSDGAAIIETRLRNDAGHFALVGPRGCGKTLALLKALRQVRPNATVRTMTCYKDMTTRDLFQRRVIDDKGDSTWLMSPIVTAAAEGGVVVLDGIHRCAPSVLA
;
A
#
# COMPACT_ATOMS: atom_id res chain seq x y z
N LEU A 1 13.16 7.98 2.54
CA LEU A 1 12.63 8.36 1.21
C LEU A 1 13.72 9.16 0.52
N THR A 2 14.46 8.51 -0.37
CA THR A 2 15.56 9.14 -1.09
C THR A 2 15.04 9.78 -2.38
N GLN A 3 15.76 10.76 -2.92
CA GLN A 3 15.36 11.54 -4.11
C GLN A 3 15.05 10.66 -5.35
N ARG A 4 15.61 9.45 -5.42
CA ARG A 4 15.29 8.42 -6.44
C ARG A 4 13.88 7.83 -6.32
N ASP A 5 13.35 7.74 -5.11
CA ASP A 5 12.00 7.21 -4.85
C ASP A 5 10.91 8.18 -5.31
N VAL A 6 11.22 9.50 -5.33
CA VAL A 6 10.31 10.56 -5.78
C VAL A 6 10.27 10.65 -7.32
N GLU A 7 11.40 10.44 -7.99
CA GLU A 7 11.47 10.43 -9.47
C GLU A 7 10.79 9.18 -10.06
N ALA A 8 10.94 8.01 -9.43
CA ALA A 8 10.20 6.80 -9.81
C ALA A 8 8.68 6.94 -9.61
N PHE A 9 8.24 7.81 -8.69
CA PHE A 9 6.83 8.11 -8.44
C PHE A 9 6.20 8.93 -9.58
N ALA A 10 6.97 9.84 -10.20
CA ALA A 10 6.52 10.68 -11.31
C ALA A 10 6.43 9.90 -12.64
N ASP A 11 7.38 9.00 -12.90
CA ASP A 11 7.43 8.21 -14.13
C ASP A 11 6.23 7.25 -14.25
N VAL A 12 5.77 6.70 -13.12
CA VAL A 12 4.61 5.79 -13.07
C VAL A 12 3.29 6.55 -13.21
N THR A 13 3.21 7.82 -12.77
CA THR A 13 1.99 8.61 -12.93
C THR A 13 1.73 9.04 -14.37
N ASP A 14 2.78 9.23 -15.19
CA ASP A 14 2.64 9.58 -16.61
C ASP A 14 2.25 8.36 -17.47
N GLU A 15 2.77 7.16 -17.16
CA GLU A 15 2.31 5.91 -17.79
C GLU A 15 0.87 5.57 -17.39
N ALA A 16 0.49 5.77 -16.12
CA ALA A 16 -0.86 5.51 -15.64
C ALA A 16 -1.90 6.50 -16.19
N HIS A 17 -1.51 7.73 -16.54
CA HIS A 17 -2.41 8.71 -17.18
C HIS A 17 -2.73 8.35 -18.64
N LYS A 18 -1.89 7.53 -19.29
CA LYS A 18 -2.15 6.98 -20.64
C LYS A 18 -2.94 5.68 -20.65
N ALA A 19 -3.11 5.02 -19.50
CA ALA A 19 -3.78 3.73 -19.39
C ALA A 19 -5.28 3.89 -19.10
N ASP A 20 -6.01 4.56 -20.02
CA ASP A 20 -7.48 4.47 -20.12
C ASP A 20 -7.88 3.24 -20.98
N ALA A 21 -7.10 2.16 -20.88
CA ALA A 21 -7.25 0.94 -21.66
C ALA A 21 -7.43 -0.23 -20.69
N SER A 22 -8.61 -0.86 -20.79
CA SER A 22 -8.97 -2.20 -20.32
C SER A 22 -8.41 -2.68 -18.96
N MET A 23 -9.29 -3.07 -18.05
CA MET A 23 -8.92 -3.61 -16.72
C MET A 23 -7.95 -4.84 -16.79
N SER A 24 -7.79 -5.46 -17.96
CA SER A 24 -6.77 -6.49 -18.25
C SER A 24 -5.34 -5.96 -18.35
N ASP A 25 -5.11 -4.78 -18.92
CA ASP A 25 -3.75 -4.23 -19.11
C ASP A 25 -3.16 -3.74 -17.77
N GLY A 26 -4.00 -3.12 -16.93
CA GLY A 26 -3.60 -2.67 -15.60
C GLY A 26 -3.20 -3.81 -14.65
N ALA A 27 -3.83 -4.98 -14.77
CA ALA A 27 -3.46 -6.16 -13.99
C ALA A 27 -2.06 -6.66 -14.35
N ALA A 28 -1.72 -6.69 -15.64
CA ALA A 28 -0.41 -7.11 -16.13
C ALA A 28 0.72 -6.17 -15.65
N ILE A 29 0.44 -4.86 -15.55
CA ILE A 29 1.40 -3.88 -15.02
C ILE A 29 1.65 -4.13 -13.53
N ILE A 30 0.60 -4.35 -12.74
CA ILE A 30 0.71 -4.68 -11.31
C ILE A 30 1.55 -5.95 -11.14
N GLU A 31 1.27 -7.00 -11.90
CA GLU A 31 2.00 -8.25 -11.80
C GLU A 31 3.48 -8.09 -12.14
N THR A 32 3.78 -7.38 -13.23
CA THR A 32 5.15 -7.08 -13.66
C THR A 32 5.92 -6.30 -12.59
N ARG A 33 5.27 -5.33 -11.95
CA ARG A 33 5.88 -4.54 -10.85
C ARG A 33 6.11 -5.38 -9.60
N LEU A 34 5.15 -6.23 -9.24
CA LEU A 34 5.28 -7.17 -8.13
C LEU A 34 6.39 -8.22 -8.36
N ARG A 35 6.63 -8.62 -9.61
CA ARG A 35 7.70 -9.58 -9.96
C ARG A 35 9.10 -8.98 -9.94
N ASN A 36 9.24 -7.70 -10.28
CA ASN A 36 10.54 -7.05 -10.36
C ASN A 36 11.11 -6.60 -9.00
N ASP A 37 10.36 -6.78 -7.89
CA ASP A 37 10.67 -6.20 -6.56
C ASP A 37 11.05 -4.70 -6.64
N ALA A 38 10.60 -4.02 -7.70
CA ALA A 38 11.03 -2.69 -8.06
C ALA A 38 10.16 -1.65 -7.34
N GLY A 39 10.52 -1.38 -6.09
CA GLY A 39 10.08 -0.19 -5.34
C GLY A 39 8.60 -0.17 -4.93
N HIS A 40 8.18 1.02 -4.49
CA HIS A 40 6.81 1.30 -4.09
C HIS A 40 6.02 1.85 -5.28
N PHE A 41 4.75 1.45 -5.44
CA PHE A 41 3.87 1.98 -6.48
C PHE A 41 2.49 2.29 -5.92
N ALA A 42 1.78 3.19 -6.59
CA ALA A 42 0.44 3.60 -6.22
C ALA A 42 -0.55 3.32 -7.36
N LEU A 43 -1.73 2.80 -7.01
CA LEU A 43 -2.83 2.61 -7.95
C LEU A 43 -3.81 3.78 -7.82
N VAL A 44 -3.86 4.61 -8.86
CA VAL A 44 -4.75 5.78 -8.91
C VAL A 44 -5.89 5.52 -9.87
N GLY A 45 -7.10 5.96 -9.53
CA GLY A 45 -8.24 5.90 -10.43
C GLY A 45 -9.56 6.27 -9.73
N PRO A 46 -10.70 6.21 -10.44
CA PRO A 46 -12.01 6.57 -9.91
C PRO A 46 -12.45 5.70 -8.73
N ARG A 47 -13.35 6.21 -7.89
CA ARG A 47 -13.91 5.44 -6.77
C ARG A 47 -14.72 4.27 -7.32
N GLY A 48 -14.66 3.12 -6.64
CA GLY A 48 -15.43 1.94 -7.01
C GLY A 48 -14.86 1.07 -8.15
N CYS A 49 -13.73 1.44 -8.77
CA CYS A 49 -13.16 0.63 -9.87
C CYS A 49 -12.39 -0.63 -9.43
N GLY A 50 -12.56 -1.08 -8.18
CA GLY A 50 -12.01 -2.37 -7.72
C GLY A 50 -10.48 -2.44 -7.56
N LYS A 51 -9.75 -1.32 -7.46
CA LYS A 51 -8.28 -1.28 -7.30
C LYS A 51 -7.74 -2.25 -6.24
N THR A 52 -8.31 -2.21 -5.04
CA THR A 52 -7.89 -3.08 -3.93
C THR A 52 -8.11 -4.55 -4.28
N LEU A 53 -9.20 -4.89 -4.95
CA LEU A 53 -9.48 -6.26 -5.38
C LEU A 53 -8.50 -6.72 -6.47
N ALA A 54 -8.19 -5.86 -7.45
CA ALA A 54 -7.23 -6.16 -8.51
C ALA A 54 -5.82 -6.40 -7.92
N LEU A 55 -5.37 -5.53 -7.02
CA LEU A 55 -4.09 -5.67 -6.33
C LEU A 55 -4.01 -6.98 -5.53
N LEU A 56 -5.04 -7.29 -4.75
CA LEU A 56 -5.07 -8.52 -3.94
C LEU A 56 -5.09 -9.79 -4.82
N LYS A 57 -5.76 -9.76 -5.98
CA LYS A 57 -5.74 -10.88 -6.94
C LYS A 57 -4.34 -11.06 -7.54
N ALA A 58 -3.73 -9.98 -8.03
CA ALA A 58 -2.38 -10.02 -8.60
C ALA A 58 -1.33 -10.48 -7.57
N LEU A 59 -1.44 -10.01 -6.32
CA LEU A 59 -0.56 -10.45 -5.22
C LEU A 59 -0.66 -11.95 -4.96
N ARG A 60 -1.88 -12.50 -4.93
CA ARG A 60 -2.08 -13.94 -4.75
C ARG A 60 -1.53 -14.78 -5.90
N GLN A 61 -1.57 -14.25 -7.13
CA GLN A 61 -1.03 -14.94 -8.31
C GLN A 61 0.50 -14.89 -8.36
N VAL A 62 1.09 -13.73 -8.09
CA VAL A 62 2.55 -13.53 -8.20
C VAL A 62 3.29 -14.04 -6.97
N ARG A 63 2.75 -13.79 -5.77
CA ARG A 63 3.37 -14.18 -4.49
C ARG A 63 2.35 -14.89 -3.58
N PRO A 64 1.99 -16.14 -3.88
CA PRO A 64 1.03 -16.91 -3.07
C PRO A 64 1.45 -17.10 -1.61
N ASN A 65 2.76 -17.10 -1.34
CA ASN A 65 3.32 -17.27 0.01
C ASN A 65 3.67 -15.94 0.71
N ALA A 66 3.45 -14.79 0.08
CA ALA A 66 3.78 -13.51 0.71
C ALA A 66 2.73 -13.14 1.77
N THR A 67 3.20 -12.72 2.93
CA THR A 67 2.35 -12.11 3.96
C THR A 67 1.88 -10.75 3.47
N VAL A 68 0.60 -10.65 3.07
CA VAL A 68 -0.02 -9.40 2.67
C VAL A 68 -0.77 -8.80 3.86
N ARG A 69 -0.42 -7.58 4.23
CA ARG A 69 -1.09 -6.83 5.29
C ARG A 69 -1.71 -5.57 4.72
N THR A 70 -2.96 -5.29 5.08
CA THR A 70 -3.66 -4.07 4.65
C THR A 70 -3.72 -3.08 5.80
N MET A 71 -3.47 -1.82 5.50
CA MET A 71 -3.56 -0.71 6.45
C MET A 71 -4.42 0.38 5.85
N THR A 72 -5.57 0.61 6.46
CA THR A 72 -6.45 1.71 6.08
C THR A 72 -5.94 3.01 6.70
N CYS A 73 -5.63 3.96 5.85
CA CYS A 73 -5.26 5.32 6.19
C CYS A 73 -6.52 6.18 6.37
N TYR A 74 -6.51 7.02 7.40
CA TYR A 74 -7.61 7.91 7.76
C TYR A 74 -7.10 9.33 7.97
N LYS A 75 -8.03 10.29 7.96
CA LYS A 75 -7.70 11.72 7.94
C LYS A 75 -6.92 12.17 9.18
N ASP A 76 -7.31 11.66 10.34
CA ASP A 76 -6.73 12.03 11.64
C ASP A 76 -5.61 11.06 12.07
N MET A 77 -5.01 10.35 11.12
CA MET A 77 -3.89 9.45 11.38
C MET A 77 -2.65 10.26 11.75
N THR A 78 -1.91 9.80 12.77
CA THR A 78 -0.64 10.39 13.16
C THR A 78 0.53 9.52 12.73
N THR A 79 1.73 10.09 12.68
CA THR A 79 2.97 9.34 12.41
C THR A 79 3.18 8.20 13.40
N ARG A 80 2.71 8.33 14.65
CA ARG A 80 2.79 7.26 15.66
C ARG A 80 1.98 6.03 15.26
N ASP A 81 0.82 6.21 14.64
CA ASP A 81 -0.04 5.12 14.18
C ASP A 81 0.59 4.31 13.03
N LEU A 82 1.59 4.89 12.35
CA LEU A 82 2.43 4.17 11.38
C LEU A 82 3.43 3.25 12.05
N PHE A 83 3.82 3.47 13.30
CA PHE A 83 4.77 2.60 14.00
C PHE A 83 4.07 1.58 14.87
N GLN A 84 3.18 2.07 15.73
CA GLN A 84 2.50 1.26 16.73
C GLN A 84 1.07 1.75 16.91
N ARG A 85 0.17 0.79 17.13
CA ARG A 85 -1.23 1.08 17.39
C ARG A 85 -1.58 0.62 18.80
N ARG A 86 -2.32 1.46 19.52
CA ARG A 86 -2.92 1.08 20.79
C ARG A 86 -4.13 0.21 20.51
N VAL A 87 -4.15 -0.98 21.07
CA VAL A 87 -5.28 -1.90 21.01
C VAL A 87 -5.75 -2.20 22.42
N ILE A 88 -7.06 -2.43 22.56
CA ILE A 88 -7.64 -2.91 23.81
C ILE A 88 -7.73 -4.42 23.68
N ASP A 89 -7.16 -5.14 24.64
CA ASP A 89 -7.27 -6.58 24.67
C ASP A 89 -8.66 -7.03 25.15
N ASP A 90 -8.92 -8.34 25.08
CA ASP A 90 -10.21 -8.90 25.50
C ASP A 90 -10.49 -8.75 27.01
N LYS A 91 -9.47 -8.36 27.80
CA LYS A 91 -9.56 -8.12 29.24
C LYS A 91 -9.79 -6.64 29.57
N GLY A 92 -9.72 -5.75 28.58
CA GLY A 92 -9.85 -4.31 28.74
C GLY A 92 -8.54 -3.55 28.97
N ASP A 93 -7.39 -4.25 28.97
CA ASP A 93 -6.08 -3.63 29.12
C ASP A 93 -5.60 -3.04 27.79
N SER A 94 -4.91 -1.91 27.87
CA SER A 94 -4.34 -1.30 26.67
C SER A 94 -2.94 -1.81 26.38
N THR A 95 -2.78 -2.44 25.23
CA THR A 95 -1.50 -2.95 24.75
C THR A 95 -1.05 -2.22 23.49
N TRP A 96 0.25 -2.28 23.22
CA TRP A 96 0.86 -1.69 22.02
C TRP A 96 1.21 -2.79 21.03
N LEU A 97 0.64 -2.71 19.84
CA LEU A 97 0.90 -3.63 18.74
C LEU A 97 1.67 -2.91 17.63
N MET A 98 2.64 -3.59 17.03
CA MET A 98 3.30 -3.08 15.83
C MET A 98 2.29 -2.88 14.71
N SER A 99 2.41 -1.77 13.99
CA SER A 99 1.52 -1.49 12.87
C SER A 99 1.72 -2.50 11.73
N PRO A 100 0.73 -2.67 10.85
CA PRO A 100 0.86 -3.55 9.70
C PRO A 100 2.07 -3.25 8.81
N ILE A 101 2.45 -1.96 8.67
CA ILE A 101 3.62 -1.55 7.88
C ILE A 101 4.94 -1.94 8.57
N VAL A 102 5.05 -1.78 9.89
CA VAL A 102 6.25 -2.20 10.63
C VAL A 102 6.38 -3.72 10.63
N THR A 103 5.28 -4.44 10.87
CA THR A 103 5.27 -5.90 10.85
C THR A 103 5.61 -6.44 9.46
N ALA A 104 5.05 -5.87 8.39
CA ALA A 104 5.39 -6.27 7.02
C ALA A 104 6.87 -5.99 6.70
N ALA A 105 7.42 -4.86 7.13
CA ALA A 105 8.84 -4.55 6.94
C ALA A 105 9.75 -5.53 7.68
N ALA A 106 9.38 -5.93 8.90
CA ALA A 106 10.14 -6.89 9.69
C ALA A 106 10.06 -8.33 9.14
N GLU A 107 8.90 -8.73 8.61
CA GLU A 107 8.64 -10.08 8.08
C GLU A 107 9.04 -10.24 6.60
N GLY A 108 9.44 -9.16 5.91
CA GLY A 108 9.66 -9.18 4.46
C GLY A 108 8.38 -9.36 3.63
N GLY A 109 7.24 -8.91 4.16
CA GLY A 109 5.92 -9.00 3.55
C GLY A 109 5.57 -7.81 2.65
N VAL A 110 4.35 -7.83 2.12
CA VAL A 110 3.77 -6.71 1.36
C VAL A 110 2.78 -5.97 2.24
N VAL A 111 2.88 -4.63 2.26
CA VAL A 111 1.86 -3.77 2.86
C VAL A 111 1.04 -3.05 1.79
N VAL A 112 -0.28 -3.05 1.94
CA VAL A 112 -1.21 -2.29 1.11
C VAL A 112 -1.74 -1.12 1.92
N LEU A 113 -1.41 0.10 1.50
CA LEU A 113 -1.92 1.33 2.11
C LEU A 113 -3.15 1.81 1.36
N ASP A 114 -4.34 1.66 1.98
CA ASP A 114 -5.59 2.12 1.38
C ASP A 114 -5.96 3.50 1.94
N GLY A 115 -6.17 4.48 1.06
CA GLY A 115 -6.58 5.81 1.47
C GLY A 115 -5.44 6.75 1.84
N ILE A 116 -4.20 6.51 1.38
CA ILE A 116 -3.03 7.35 1.71
C ILE A 116 -3.23 8.84 1.38
N HIS A 117 -4.02 9.15 0.34
CA HIS A 117 -4.42 10.51 -0.03
C HIS A 117 -5.20 11.28 1.07
N ARG A 118 -5.68 10.57 2.11
CA ARG A 118 -6.41 11.17 3.23
C ARG A 118 -5.49 11.59 4.36
N CYS A 119 -4.28 11.04 4.45
CA CYS A 119 -3.34 11.33 5.52
C CYS A 119 -2.92 12.80 5.52
N ALA A 120 -2.64 13.33 6.70
CA ALA A 120 -2.01 14.64 6.83
C ALA A 120 -0.62 14.63 6.18
N PRO A 121 -0.16 15.74 5.58
CA PRO A 121 1.19 15.84 5.00
C PRO A 121 2.31 15.48 5.98
N SER A 122 2.12 15.75 7.27
CA SER A 122 3.08 15.40 8.33
C SER A 122 3.31 13.90 8.51
N VAL A 123 2.39 13.06 8.03
CA VAL A 123 2.50 11.60 8.05
C VAL A 123 3.26 11.08 6.84
N LEU A 124 3.30 11.87 5.75
CA LEU A 124 3.90 11.52 4.47
C LEU A 124 5.31 12.13 4.27
N ALA A 125 5.73 13.00 5.19
CA ALA A 125 6.98 13.76 5.14
C ALA A 125 8.21 12.96 5.59
#